data_AF-A0A970QKP6-F1
#
_entry.id   AF-A0A970QKP6-F1
#
_cell.length_a   1.000
_cell.length_b   1.000
_cell.length_c   1.000
_cell.angle_alpha   90.00
_cell.angle_beta   90.00
_cell.angle_gamma   90.00
#
_symmetry.space_group_name_H-M   'P 1'
#
loop_
_entity.id
_entity.type
_entity.pdbx_description
1 polymer ?
#
loop_
_entity_poly.entity_id
_entity_poly.type
_entity_poly.pdbx_seq_one_letter_code
_entity_poly.pdbx_strand_id
1 'polypeptide(L)'
;MILLLCSLAPTGSSWGANSGGTTAFIAVERDLDHMDVHNAAAWEAAQTLTKATLLFYDGKGGFLDSSGAQRSLSDFQVVWHHQGDSVRRSPLHGGAGLQAILAFAREGGAVLLSGGAVGMVDYAGLEPDVSVQRHTLEHHRDPAFMIPVIPSHPVFSGLSIESGCIGISEGGCPAVADFYWGGPANAMVLGNTPAGVERPLVEYALGSGKLIGFGWRWPDYADKNNVYRDNLLRLTENILTYLADRDAWRPVVIPTQFPGFGSDERAGIEAKRWRALQDALEDLIDSFGEDYPHGADYLAELAALEREQTALPAEAEPAAFKEIKDRFQTLQRQALLLDNPLIDFDDLLVIRRRADALGLPTNYHGNTDIAPTGYENTLESLPIKGGSTQVVFRPEEDLFIGDVDLYYDGRKALLSMPDTEGRWDIVEYDFDAAALTALSPIPDADVSNYDACYLPDDRIIFTSTAPYIGVPCVG
;
A
#
# COMPACT_ATOMS: atom_id res chain seq x y z
N MET A 1 -41.40 -15.26 1.18
CA MET A 1 -40.44 -16.08 0.41
C MET A 1 -39.24 -16.28 1.30
N ILE A 2 -39.12 -17.48 1.87
CA ILE A 2 -38.06 -17.88 2.80
C ILE A 2 -36.90 -18.39 1.95
N LEU A 3 -35.68 -17.89 2.17
CA LEU A 3 -34.47 -18.56 1.72
C LEU A 3 -33.53 -18.84 2.91
N LEU A 4 -33.40 -20.13 3.13
CA LEU A 4 -32.47 -20.91 3.95
C LEU A 4 -31.05 -20.31 4.04
N LEU A 5 -30.56 -20.09 5.26
CA LEU A 5 -29.13 -20.08 5.58
C LEU A 5 -28.78 -21.45 6.14
N CYS A 6 -28.15 -22.30 5.31
CA CYS A 6 -27.60 -23.58 5.74
C CYS A 6 -26.33 -23.34 6.55
N SER A 7 -26.44 -23.46 7.87
CA SER A 7 -25.31 -23.67 8.76
C SER A 7 -24.80 -25.12 8.62
N LEU A 8 -23.53 -25.28 8.27
CA LEU A 8 -22.79 -26.52 8.50
C LEU A 8 -21.58 -26.18 9.35
N ALA A 9 -21.74 -26.35 10.66
CA ALA A 9 -20.62 -26.48 11.60
C ALA A 9 -20.19 -27.95 11.63
N PRO A 10 -18.91 -28.28 11.43
CA PRO A 10 -18.35 -29.50 11.96
C PRO A 10 -17.78 -29.20 13.35
N THR A 11 -18.52 -29.62 14.37
CA THR A 11 -17.95 -29.85 15.70
C THR A 11 -17.21 -31.18 15.70
N GLY A 12 -15.93 -31.14 16.08
CA GLY A 12 -15.22 -32.25 16.71
C GLY A 12 -14.65 -33.31 15.79
N SER A 13 -13.33 -33.27 15.60
CA SER A 13 -12.53 -34.49 15.48
C SER A 13 -11.09 -34.22 15.91
N SER A 14 -10.74 -34.84 17.04
CA SER A 14 -9.42 -35.40 17.39
C SER A 14 -8.18 -34.90 16.66
N TRP A 15 -7.25 -34.36 17.44
CA TRP A 15 -5.82 -34.25 17.16
C TRP A 15 -5.28 -35.56 16.54
N GLY A 16 -5.11 -35.54 15.22
CA GLY A 16 -4.51 -36.61 14.43
C GLY A 16 -3.13 -36.17 13.97
N ALA A 17 -2.11 -36.87 14.43
CA ALA A 17 -0.73 -36.68 14.04
C ALA A 17 -0.51 -36.96 12.53
N ASN A 18 0.44 -36.20 11.96
CA ASN A 18 1.30 -36.55 10.83
C ASN A 18 0.68 -36.57 9.41
N SER A 19 0.60 -35.39 8.80
CA SER A 19 0.96 -35.19 7.38
C SER A 19 2.03 -34.10 7.20
N GLY A 20 2.59 -33.60 8.30
CA GLY A 20 3.33 -32.34 8.38
C GLY A 20 4.64 -32.33 7.62
N GLY A 21 4.79 -31.35 6.74
CA GLY A 21 6.02 -31.13 6.00
C GLY A 21 7.23 -30.84 6.89
N THR A 22 8.42 -30.96 6.30
CA THR A 22 9.69 -30.72 7.01
C THR A 22 10.04 -29.23 7.00
N THR A 23 10.37 -28.67 8.17
CA THR A 23 10.74 -27.26 8.33
C THR A 23 12.16 -27.13 8.86
N ALA A 24 12.98 -26.33 8.19
CA ALA A 24 14.25 -25.84 8.74
C ALA A 24 13.98 -24.54 9.50
N PHE A 25 14.16 -24.54 10.81
CA PHE A 25 14.14 -23.32 11.62
C PHE A 25 15.57 -22.77 11.66
N ILE A 26 15.80 -21.58 11.09
CA ILE A 26 17.13 -20.98 10.99
C ILE A 26 17.36 -20.00 12.12
N ALA A 27 18.45 -20.21 12.87
CA ALA A 27 18.96 -19.33 13.91
C ALA A 27 20.30 -18.69 13.50
N VAL A 28 20.52 -17.45 13.92
CA VAL A 28 21.79 -16.73 13.73
C VAL A 28 22.69 -16.79 14.96
N GLU A 29 22.11 -17.20 16.07
CA GLU A 29 22.77 -17.47 17.34
C GLU A 29 23.63 -18.72 17.23
N ARG A 30 24.59 -18.87 18.15
CA ARG A 30 25.62 -19.91 18.04
C ARG A 30 25.13 -21.28 18.47
N ASP A 31 24.18 -21.30 19.41
CA ASP A 31 23.60 -22.50 20.00
C ASP A 31 22.29 -22.11 20.71
N LEU A 32 21.63 -23.10 21.32
CA LEU A 32 20.36 -22.92 22.04
C LEU A 32 20.50 -22.04 23.29
N ASP A 33 21.63 -22.09 24.00
CA ASP A 33 21.83 -21.36 25.26
C ASP A 33 21.99 -19.86 25.02
N HIS A 34 22.38 -19.47 23.81
CA HIS A 34 22.51 -18.08 23.38
C HIS A 34 21.32 -17.57 22.55
N MET A 35 20.28 -18.39 22.39
CA MET A 35 19.07 -17.96 21.69
C MET A 35 18.26 -17.00 22.56
N ASP A 36 17.95 -15.83 22.02
CA ASP A 36 17.15 -14.85 22.74
C ASP A 36 15.72 -15.36 23.01
N VAL A 37 15.02 -14.75 23.97
CA VAL A 37 13.78 -15.29 24.56
C VAL A 37 12.67 -15.48 23.52
N HIS A 38 12.43 -14.49 22.65
CA HIS A 38 11.37 -14.59 21.64
C HIS A 38 11.76 -15.56 20.52
N ASN A 39 13.03 -15.58 20.10
CA ASN A 39 13.53 -16.58 19.16
C ASN A 39 13.45 -18.02 19.70
N ALA A 40 13.79 -18.25 20.97
CA ALA A 40 13.66 -19.55 21.62
C ALA A 40 12.20 -19.99 21.72
N ALA A 41 11.28 -19.06 21.99
CA ALA A 41 9.86 -19.36 22.02
C ALA A 41 9.28 -19.69 20.63
N ALA A 42 9.78 -19.04 19.57
CA ALA A 42 9.42 -19.37 18.19
C ALA A 42 9.95 -20.76 17.79
N TRP A 43 11.17 -21.12 18.21
CA TRP A 43 11.70 -22.47 18.03
C TRP A 43 10.88 -23.54 18.78
N GLU A 44 10.45 -23.26 20.02
CA GLU A 44 9.52 -24.13 20.75
C GLU A 44 8.21 -24.32 19.98
N ALA A 45 7.63 -23.24 19.44
CA ALA A 45 6.45 -23.32 18.60
C ALA A 45 6.70 -24.19 17.35
N ALA A 46 7.82 -24.00 16.63
CA ALA A 46 8.16 -24.79 15.45
C ALA A 46 8.17 -26.30 15.71
N GLN A 47 8.72 -26.72 16.85
CA GLN A 47 8.75 -28.13 17.28
C GLN A 47 7.36 -28.70 17.55
N THR A 48 6.43 -27.86 18.03
CA THR A 48 5.04 -28.30 18.29
C THR A 48 4.19 -28.34 17.02
N LEU A 49 4.43 -27.42 16.08
CA LEU A 49 3.58 -27.22 14.90
C LEU A 49 4.01 -28.07 13.70
N THR A 50 5.29 -28.45 13.60
CA THR A 50 5.85 -29.12 12.40
C THR A 50 6.93 -30.12 12.77
N LYS A 51 7.39 -30.92 11.78
CA LYS A 51 8.66 -31.65 11.88
C LYS A 51 9.82 -30.68 11.65
N ALA A 52 10.13 -29.88 12.67
CA ALA A 52 11.16 -28.85 12.60
C ALA A 52 12.56 -29.40 12.93
N THR A 53 13.57 -28.96 12.18
CA THR A 53 15.00 -29.11 12.52
C THR A 53 15.60 -27.73 12.73
N LEU A 54 16.28 -27.54 13.86
CA LEU A 54 17.01 -26.31 14.14
C LEU A 54 18.33 -26.32 13.37
N LEU A 55 18.58 -25.26 12.61
CA LEU A 55 19.82 -25.03 11.88
C LEU A 55 20.45 -23.70 12.28
N PHE A 56 21.74 -23.72 12.60
CA PHE A 56 22.55 -22.54 12.91
C PHE A 56 23.32 -22.08 11.69
N TYR A 57 23.30 -20.77 11.42
CA TYR A 57 24.08 -20.18 10.33
C TYR A 57 25.58 -20.24 10.63
N ASP A 58 26.38 -20.75 9.69
CA ASP A 58 27.83 -20.94 9.87
C ASP A 58 28.68 -19.66 9.65
N GLY A 59 28.04 -18.54 9.27
CA GLY A 59 28.71 -17.28 8.95
C GLY A 59 29.25 -17.16 7.52
N LYS A 60 29.18 -18.22 6.72
CA LYS A 60 29.79 -18.35 5.38
C LYS A 60 28.81 -18.75 4.28
N GLY A 61 27.55 -19.01 4.61
CA GLY A 61 26.51 -19.41 3.64
C GLY A 61 25.94 -20.81 3.89
N GLY A 62 26.51 -21.55 4.83
CA GLY A 62 26.05 -22.88 5.24
C GLY A 62 25.20 -22.86 6.50
N PHE A 63 24.54 -23.99 6.75
CA PHE A 63 23.65 -24.20 7.89
C PHE A 63 23.99 -25.52 8.57
N LEU A 64 24.18 -25.50 9.89
CA LEU A 64 24.60 -26.64 10.70
C LEU A 64 23.46 -27.08 11.61
N ASP A 65 23.18 -28.38 11.72
CA ASP A 65 22.26 -28.87 12.73
C ASP A 65 22.88 -28.87 14.13
N SER A 66 22.11 -29.26 15.15
CA SER A 66 22.57 -29.31 16.55
C SER A 66 23.72 -30.27 16.81
N SER A 67 24.05 -31.17 15.88
CA SER A 67 25.24 -32.04 15.96
C SER A 67 26.49 -31.42 15.33
N GLY A 68 26.35 -30.25 14.70
CA GLY A 68 27.40 -29.58 13.93
C GLY A 68 27.54 -30.09 12.50
N ALA A 69 26.62 -30.93 12.01
CA ALA A 69 26.64 -31.42 10.65
C ALA A 69 26.00 -30.42 9.69
N GLN A 70 26.62 -30.21 8.53
CA GLN A 70 26.09 -29.32 7.51
C GLN A 70 24.86 -29.93 6.83
N ARG A 71 23.79 -29.14 6.70
CA ARG A 71 22.52 -29.53 6.09
C ARG A 71 22.20 -28.64 4.90
N SER A 72 21.61 -29.22 3.86
CA SER A 72 21.11 -28.46 2.72
C SER A 72 19.72 -27.94 3.04
N LEU A 73 19.41 -26.69 2.67
CA LEU A 73 18.03 -26.18 2.77
C LEU A 73 17.08 -26.97 1.87
N SER A 74 17.57 -27.59 0.79
CA SER A 74 16.76 -28.44 -0.09
C SER A 74 16.26 -29.73 0.56
N ASP A 75 16.77 -30.09 1.75
CA ASP A 75 16.27 -31.22 2.53
C ASP A 75 14.90 -30.91 3.19
N PHE A 76 14.47 -29.64 3.12
CA PHE A 76 13.29 -29.13 3.80
C PHE A 76 12.29 -28.55 2.81
N GLN A 77 11.00 -28.65 3.14
CA GLN A 77 9.95 -28.02 2.34
C GLN A 77 9.83 -26.53 2.68
N VAL A 78 10.00 -26.18 3.95
CA VAL A 78 9.88 -24.81 4.44
C VAL A 78 11.13 -24.39 5.20
N VAL A 79 11.57 -23.17 4.98
CA VAL A 79 12.58 -22.48 5.80
C VAL A 79 11.88 -21.41 6.62
N TRP A 80 12.03 -21.43 7.93
CA TRP A 80 11.48 -20.41 8.83
C TRP A 80 12.60 -19.69 9.56
N HIS A 81 12.64 -18.36 9.43
CA HIS A 81 13.47 -17.50 10.27
C HIS A 81 12.59 -16.52 11.06
N HIS A 82 12.83 -16.44 12.38
CA HIS A 82 12.17 -15.52 13.30
C HIS A 82 13.21 -14.57 13.92
N GLN A 83 12.81 -13.32 14.14
CA GLN A 83 13.61 -12.34 14.86
C GLN A 83 12.68 -11.52 15.77
N GLY A 84 12.54 -11.93 17.03
CA GLY A 84 11.63 -11.29 17.99
C GLY A 84 12.29 -10.29 18.94
N ASP A 85 13.58 -10.40 19.19
CA ASP A 85 14.22 -9.75 20.35
C ASP A 85 14.90 -8.41 20.04
N SER A 86 15.40 -8.22 18.81
CA SER A 86 16.10 -6.99 18.41
C SER A 86 15.78 -6.59 16.98
N VAL A 87 15.66 -5.29 16.67
CA VAL A 87 15.59 -4.79 15.28
C VAL A 87 16.96 -4.66 14.61
N ARG A 88 18.05 -5.07 15.28
CA ARG A 88 19.38 -5.04 14.68
C ARG A 88 19.46 -5.97 13.48
N ARG A 89 20.16 -5.54 12.44
CA ARG A 89 20.41 -6.37 11.25
C ARG A 89 21.24 -7.58 11.65
N SER A 90 20.71 -8.77 11.37
CA SER A 90 21.45 -10.02 11.52
C SER A 90 22.33 -10.28 10.29
N PRO A 91 23.31 -11.20 10.36
CA PRO A 91 24.07 -11.63 9.19
C PRO A 91 23.23 -12.19 8.04
N LEU A 92 21.95 -12.54 8.27
CA LEU A 92 21.02 -12.99 7.24
C LEU A 92 20.32 -11.84 6.50
N HIS A 93 20.53 -10.58 6.89
CA HIS A 93 20.06 -9.41 6.13
C HIS A 93 20.94 -9.09 4.90
N GLY A 94 21.86 -10.00 4.52
CA GLY A 94 22.71 -9.83 3.35
C GLY A 94 23.68 -10.99 3.18
N GLY A 95 24.62 -10.84 2.24
CA GLY A 95 25.71 -11.80 2.04
C GLY A 95 25.24 -13.22 1.67
N ALA A 96 26.13 -14.19 1.90
CA ALA A 96 25.95 -15.57 1.43
C ALA A 96 24.74 -16.28 2.06
N GLY A 97 24.44 -16.03 3.34
CA GLY A 97 23.28 -16.62 4.02
C GLY A 97 21.94 -16.21 3.40
N LEU A 98 21.75 -14.91 3.14
CA LEU A 98 20.56 -14.44 2.44
C LEU A 98 20.47 -15.05 1.04
N GLN A 99 21.57 -15.07 0.29
CA GLN A 99 21.58 -15.63 -1.06
C GLN A 99 21.24 -17.13 -1.07
N ALA A 100 21.65 -17.89 -0.05
CA ALA A 100 21.28 -19.30 0.09
C ALA A 100 19.77 -19.48 0.32
N ILE A 101 19.16 -18.65 1.18
CA ILE A 101 17.71 -18.67 1.43
C ILE A 101 16.93 -18.29 0.15
N LEU A 102 17.38 -17.25 -0.57
CA LEU A 102 16.74 -16.82 -1.81
C LEU A 102 16.90 -17.84 -2.94
N ALA A 103 18.07 -18.50 -3.04
CA ALA A 103 18.27 -19.58 -4.01
C ALA A 103 17.32 -20.74 -3.74
N PHE A 104 17.24 -21.19 -2.48
CA PHE A 104 16.28 -22.22 -2.06
C PHE A 104 14.85 -21.88 -2.47
N ALA A 105 14.38 -20.66 -2.18
CA ALA A 105 13.04 -20.25 -2.56
C ALA A 105 12.87 -20.14 -4.09
N ARG A 106 13.83 -19.58 -4.83
CA ARG A 106 13.77 -19.49 -6.31
C ARG A 106 13.66 -20.85 -6.98
N GLU A 107 14.23 -21.90 -6.37
CA GLU A 107 14.19 -23.29 -6.84
C GLU A 107 12.94 -24.08 -6.38
N GLY A 108 11.96 -23.40 -5.79
CA GLY A 108 10.67 -23.96 -5.39
C GLY A 108 10.52 -24.19 -3.90
N GLY A 109 11.51 -23.82 -3.09
CA GLY A 109 11.40 -23.79 -1.64
C GLY A 109 10.40 -22.73 -1.15
N ALA A 110 9.97 -22.87 0.09
CA ALA A 110 9.03 -21.94 0.72
C ALA A 110 9.66 -21.30 1.96
N VAL A 111 9.55 -19.98 2.11
CA VAL A 111 10.19 -19.24 3.20
C VAL A 111 9.13 -18.55 4.07
N LEU A 112 9.24 -18.69 5.38
CA LEU A 112 8.53 -17.89 6.36
C LEU A 112 9.52 -16.95 7.05
N LEU A 113 9.31 -15.65 6.91
CA LEU A 113 9.98 -14.61 7.70
C LEU A 113 8.98 -14.07 8.71
N SER A 114 9.35 -14.05 10.00
CA SER A 114 8.44 -13.57 11.04
C SER A 114 9.09 -12.63 12.05
N GLY A 115 8.29 -11.74 12.61
CA GLY A 115 8.75 -10.67 13.50
C GLY A 115 9.61 -9.67 12.73
N GLY A 116 10.69 -9.20 13.35
CA GLY A 116 11.68 -8.32 12.73
C GLY A 116 12.38 -8.90 11.49
N ALA A 117 12.31 -10.22 11.26
CA ALA A 117 12.93 -10.89 10.12
C ALA A 117 12.25 -10.52 8.80
N VAL A 118 11.01 -10.01 8.83
CA VAL A 118 10.33 -9.47 7.63
C VAL A 118 11.16 -8.36 6.97
N GLY A 119 11.98 -7.62 7.75
CA GLY A 119 12.92 -6.64 7.20
C GLY A 119 13.99 -7.20 6.26
N MET A 120 14.15 -8.52 6.13
CA MET A 120 15.01 -9.13 5.11
C MET A 120 14.44 -8.98 3.68
N VAL A 121 13.14 -8.68 3.53
CA VAL A 121 12.49 -8.44 2.23
C VAL A 121 13.18 -7.32 1.44
N ASP A 122 13.53 -6.20 2.09
CA ASP A 122 14.26 -5.08 1.47
C ASP A 122 15.60 -5.54 0.88
N TYR A 123 16.34 -6.36 1.62
CA TYR A 123 17.66 -6.86 1.21
C TYR A 123 17.59 -7.97 0.18
N ALA A 124 16.44 -8.66 0.11
CA ALA A 124 16.15 -9.62 -0.93
C ALA A 124 15.80 -8.95 -2.28
N GLY A 125 15.62 -7.62 -2.30
CA GLY A 125 15.24 -6.85 -3.48
C GLY A 125 13.82 -7.13 -3.94
N LEU A 126 12.94 -7.55 -3.03
CA LEU A 126 11.55 -7.89 -3.35
C LEU A 126 10.65 -6.65 -3.38
N GLU A 127 11.05 -5.58 -2.70
CA GLU A 127 10.34 -4.31 -2.68
C GLU A 127 11.33 -3.17 -2.98
N PRO A 128 11.54 -2.83 -4.27
CA PRO A 128 12.46 -1.75 -4.65
C PRO A 128 11.88 -0.36 -4.36
N ASP A 129 10.56 -0.23 -4.29
CA ASP A 129 9.85 1.05 -4.23
C ASP A 129 9.34 1.41 -2.83
N VAL A 130 9.22 0.41 -1.94
CA VAL A 130 8.67 0.56 -0.59
C VAL A 130 9.53 -0.21 0.40
N SER A 131 10.05 0.47 1.42
CA SER A 131 10.87 -0.18 2.44
C SER A 131 10.02 -0.68 3.61
N VAL A 132 10.37 -1.84 4.14
CA VAL A 132 9.84 -2.35 5.41
C VAL A 132 10.26 -1.43 6.56
N GLN A 133 9.29 -0.92 7.31
CA GLN A 133 9.54 -0.13 8.51
C GLN A 133 9.86 -1.06 9.67
N ARG A 134 10.89 -0.70 10.44
CA ARG A 134 11.40 -1.50 11.57
C ARG A 134 11.56 -0.61 12.79
N HIS A 135 11.00 -1.03 13.91
CA HIS A 135 11.10 -0.29 15.16
C HIS A 135 11.04 -1.22 16.37
N THR A 136 11.44 -0.70 17.53
CA THR A 136 11.32 -1.41 18.80
C THR A 136 10.03 -0.99 19.47
N LEU A 137 9.23 -1.93 19.96
CA LEU A 137 8.03 -1.61 20.74
C LEU A 137 8.40 -1.09 22.13
N GLU A 138 7.74 -0.02 22.57
CA GLU A 138 7.77 0.44 23.95
C GLU A 138 6.93 -0.46 24.87
N HIS A 139 7.17 -0.41 26.18
CA HIS A 139 6.67 -1.38 27.16
C HIS A 139 5.13 -1.43 27.37
N HIS A 140 4.34 -0.63 26.66
CA HIS A 140 2.88 -0.61 26.78
C HIS A 140 2.23 -1.61 25.80
N ARG A 141 1.39 -2.51 26.31
CA ARG A 141 0.96 -3.73 25.62
C ARG A 141 -0.54 -3.74 25.33
N ASP A 142 -0.91 -3.19 24.17
CA ASP A 142 -2.28 -3.28 23.67
C ASP A 142 -2.51 -4.60 22.90
N PRO A 143 -3.74 -5.16 22.95
CA PRO A 143 -4.14 -6.26 22.09
C PRO A 143 -3.91 -5.97 20.59
N ALA A 144 -3.42 -6.97 19.88
CA ALA A 144 -3.13 -6.92 18.46
C ALA A 144 -4.10 -7.79 17.68
N PHE A 145 -4.90 -7.12 16.87
CA PHE A 145 -5.88 -7.76 16.00
C PHE A 145 -5.42 -7.71 14.54
N MET A 146 -5.97 -8.63 13.75
CA MET A 146 -5.79 -8.74 12.31
C MET A 146 -7.14 -8.67 11.60
N ILE A 147 -7.20 -7.96 10.48
CA ILE A 147 -8.30 -8.05 9.52
C ILE A 147 -7.80 -8.83 8.30
N PRO A 148 -8.38 -10.01 7.99
CA PRO A 148 -8.00 -10.75 6.80
C PRO A 148 -8.45 -10.01 5.53
N VAL A 149 -7.51 -9.72 4.64
CA VAL A 149 -7.77 -9.10 3.32
C VAL A 149 -8.32 -10.13 2.34
N ILE A 150 -7.87 -11.38 2.45
CA ILE A 150 -8.36 -12.50 1.65
C ILE A 150 -8.88 -13.59 2.62
N PRO A 151 -10.09 -13.45 3.20
CA PRO A 151 -10.59 -14.38 4.21
C PRO A 151 -10.68 -15.84 3.75
N SER A 152 -10.77 -16.06 2.44
CA SER A 152 -10.79 -17.40 1.86
C SER A 152 -9.42 -18.08 1.80
N HIS A 153 -8.32 -17.37 2.08
CA HIS A 153 -6.96 -17.90 2.00
C HIS A 153 -6.75 -19.05 3.03
N PRO A 154 -6.06 -20.15 2.69
CA PRO A 154 -5.95 -21.32 3.58
C PRO A 154 -5.33 -21.00 4.94
N VAL A 155 -4.48 -19.97 5.00
CA VAL A 155 -3.84 -19.50 6.24
C VAL A 155 -4.85 -19.09 7.32
N PHE A 156 -6.08 -18.71 6.93
CA PHE A 156 -7.12 -18.28 7.87
C PHE A 156 -8.06 -19.40 8.32
N SER A 157 -7.84 -20.64 7.87
CA SER A 157 -8.73 -21.76 8.16
C SER A 157 -8.80 -22.05 9.67
N GLY A 158 -10.02 -22.05 10.22
CA GLY A 158 -10.28 -22.43 11.60
C GLY A 158 -9.81 -21.44 12.67
N LEU A 159 -9.52 -20.19 12.30
CA LEU A 159 -9.27 -19.10 13.26
C LEU A 159 -10.57 -18.57 13.85
N SER A 160 -10.56 -18.19 15.13
CA SER A 160 -11.69 -17.50 15.75
C SER A 160 -11.72 -16.03 15.32
N ILE A 161 -12.92 -15.51 15.05
CA ILE A 161 -13.14 -14.14 14.62
C ILE A 161 -14.05 -13.46 15.64
N GLU A 162 -13.61 -12.30 16.14
CA GLU A 162 -14.33 -11.45 17.09
C GLU A 162 -14.57 -10.10 16.43
N SER A 163 -15.85 -9.74 16.23
CA SER A 163 -16.25 -8.46 15.60
C SER A 163 -15.57 -8.20 14.25
N GLY A 164 -15.38 -9.24 13.44
CA GLY A 164 -14.72 -9.15 12.12
C GLY A 164 -13.19 -9.10 12.17
N CYS A 165 -12.57 -9.18 13.35
CA CYS A 165 -11.14 -9.20 13.56
C CYS A 165 -10.67 -10.55 14.13
N ILE A 166 -9.43 -10.93 13.87
CA ILE A 166 -8.77 -12.09 14.47
C ILE A 166 -7.81 -11.55 15.52
N GLY A 167 -8.05 -11.84 16.81
CA GLY A 167 -7.07 -11.55 17.85
C GLY A 167 -5.86 -12.46 17.69
N ILE A 168 -4.63 -11.92 17.78
CA ILE A 168 -3.39 -12.67 17.56
C ILE A 168 -2.46 -12.61 18.78
N SER A 169 -2.21 -11.42 19.32
CA SER A 169 -1.27 -11.26 20.43
C SER A 169 -1.69 -10.18 21.42
N GLU A 170 -1.15 -10.26 22.64
CA GLU A 170 -1.27 -9.23 23.67
C GLU A 170 0.15 -8.77 24.05
N GLY A 171 0.62 -7.70 23.39
CA GLY A 171 1.91 -7.10 23.72
C GLY A 171 3.13 -7.75 23.09
N GLY A 172 3.14 -7.80 21.75
CA GLY A 172 4.05 -8.58 20.94
C GLY A 172 5.57 -8.39 21.08
N CYS A 173 6.30 -9.02 20.16
CA CYS A 173 7.77 -9.04 20.16
C CYS A 173 8.38 -7.62 20.20
N PRO A 174 9.46 -7.40 20.97
CA PRO A 174 10.19 -6.13 20.97
C PRO A 174 10.60 -5.68 19.58
N ALA A 175 11.02 -6.60 18.71
CA ALA A 175 11.41 -6.30 17.34
C ALA A 175 10.26 -6.47 16.37
N VAL A 176 9.82 -5.37 15.76
CA VAL A 176 8.78 -5.39 14.74
C VAL A 176 9.29 -4.95 13.38
N ALA A 177 8.65 -5.49 12.35
CA ALA A 177 8.86 -5.12 10.97
C ALA A 177 7.53 -5.25 10.20
N ASP A 178 7.14 -4.23 9.45
CA ASP A 178 5.90 -4.19 8.67
C ASP A 178 5.95 -3.13 7.56
N PHE A 179 4.89 -3.08 6.75
CA PHE A 179 4.66 -2.03 5.77
C PHE A 179 3.69 -1.00 6.36
N TYR A 180 4.24 0.09 6.90
CA TYR A 180 3.50 1.21 7.49
C TYR A 180 3.33 2.34 6.46
N TRP A 181 2.08 2.81 6.28
CA TRP A 181 1.72 3.90 5.35
C TRP A 181 2.32 3.71 3.95
N GLY A 182 1.66 2.86 3.18
CA GLY A 182 2.18 2.29 1.94
C GLY A 182 2.16 0.78 2.06
N GLY A 183 1.65 0.09 1.05
CA GLY A 183 1.66 -1.37 1.03
C GLY A 183 2.92 -1.91 0.38
N PRO A 184 3.24 -3.20 0.57
CA PRO A 184 4.17 -3.84 -0.36
C PRO A 184 3.67 -3.59 -1.79
N ALA A 185 4.55 -3.15 -2.67
CA ALA A 185 4.20 -2.87 -4.07
C ALA A 185 4.19 -4.16 -4.90
N ASN A 186 4.88 -5.20 -4.43
CA ASN A 186 5.17 -6.42 -5.17
C ASN A 186 4.71 -7.70 -4.44
N ALA A 187 3.93 -7.55 -3.36
CA ALA A 187 3.37 -8.66 -2.59
C ALA A 187 1.84 -8.67 -2.57
N MET A 188 1.27 -9.87 -2.49
CA MET A 188 -0.13 -10.06 -2.16
C MET A 188 -0.32 -9.83 -0.66
N VAL A 189 -1.15 -8.86 -0.29
CA VAL A 189 -1.49 -8.61 1.11
C VAL A 189 -2.55 -9.60 1.57
N LEU A 190 -2.24 -10.36 2.62
CA LEU A 190 -3.16 -11.34 3.20
C LEU A 190 -3.91 -10.80 4.40
N GLY A 191 -3.28 -9.96 5.23
CA GLY A 191 -3.87 -9.42 6.46
C GLY A 191 -3.36 -8.03 6.82
N ASN A 192 -4.27 -7.17 7.26
CA ASN A 192 -4.01 -5.80 7.71
C ASN A 192 -4.25 -5.65 9.21
N THR A 193 -3.76 -4.56 9.78
CA THR A 193 -4.22 -4.10 11.09
C THR A 193 -5.63 -3.48 10.99
N PRO A 194 -6.38 -3.35 12.09
CA PRO A 194 -7.69 -2.72 12.07
C PRO A 194 -7.71 -1.28 11.57
N ALA A 195 -6.61 -0.55 11.81
CA ALA A 195 -6.44 0.82 11.31
C ALA A 195 -6.16 0.86 9.78
N GLY A 196 -5.77 -0.27 9.18
CA GLY A 196 -5.46 -0.36 7.75
C GLY A 196 -4.15 0.29 7.33
N VAL A 197 -3.38 0.85 8.28
CA VAL A 197 -2.13 1.58 8.01
C VAL A 197 -0.92 0.65 7.95
N GLU A 198 -0.90 -0.45 8.72
CA GLU A 198 0.12 -1.49 8.61
C GLU A 198 -0.40 -2.73 7.89
N ARG A 199 0.46 -3.32 7.05
CA ARG A 199 0.18 -4.52 6.25
C ARG A 199 1.18 -5.64 6.54
N PRO A 200 1.08 -6.34 7.68
CA PRO A 200 2.18 -7.18 8.17
C PRO A 200 2.17 -8.62 7.68
N LEU A 201 1.04 -9.11 7.13
CA LEU A 201 0.94 -10.46 6.60
C LEU A 201 0.86 -10.40 5.08
N VAL A 202 1.95 -10.78 4.42
CA VAL A 202 2.17 -10.58 2.98
C VAL A 202 2.78 -11.82 2.35
N GLU A 203 2.48 -12.06 1.07
CA GLU A 203 2.96 -13.20 0.31
C GLU A 203 3.61 -12.77 -1.01
N TYR A 204 4.81 -13.28 -1.27
CA TYR A 204 5.59 -13.07 -2.48
C TYR A 204 5.73 -14.35 -3.27
N ALA A 205 5.74 -14.21 -4.61
CA ALA A 205 6.25 -15.23 -5.50
C ALA A 205 7.76 -15.01 -5.69
N LEU A 206 8.56 -16.07 -5.56
CA LEU A 206 10.00 -15.98 -5.78
C LEU A 206 10.48 -17.15 -6.64
N GLY A 207 10.75 -16.90 -7.92
CA GLY A 207 11.04 -17.98 -8.88
C GLY A 207 9.88 -18.98 -8.93
N SER A 208 10.16 -20.26 -8.70
CA SER A 208 9.12 -21.28 -8.58
C SER A 208 8.62 -21.51 -7.14
N GLY A 209 9.11 -20.74 -6.16
CA GLY A 209 8.75 -20.85 -4.74
C GLY A 209 8.00 -19.64 -4.19
N LYS A 210 7.91 -19.58 -2.86
CA LYS A 210 7.12 -18.57 -2.13
C LYS A 210 7.85 -18.03 -0.91
N LEU A 211 7.51 -16.81 -0.53
CA LEU A 211 7.90 -16.21 0.74
C LEU A 211 6.68 -15.56 1.40
N ILE A 212 6.41 -15.90 2.66
CA ILE A 212 5.44 -15.19 3.50
C ILE A 212 6.20 -14.36 4.54
N GLY A 213 5.88 -13.07 4.59
CA GLY A 213 6.23 -12.19 5.70
C GLY A 213 5.09 -12.18 6.71
N PHE A 214 5.38 -12.45 7.98
CA PHE A 214 4.45 -12.38 9.10
C PHE A 214 5.02 -11.47 10.18
N GLY A 215 4.77 -10.17 10.03
CA GLY A 215 5.42 -9.09 10.77
C GLY A 215 4.58 -8.47 11.88
N TRP A 216 4.91 -7.21 12.19
CA TRP A 216 4.33 -6.39 13.26
C TRP A 216 4.40 -7.07 14.63
N ARG A 217 3.53 -6.67 15.57
CA ARG A 217 3.45 -7.23 16.92
C ARG A 217 2.77 -8.60 17.00
N TRP A 218 2.42 -9.23 15.88
CA TRP A 218 1.65 -10.48 15.85
C TRP A 218 2.42 -11.74 16.27
N PRO A 219 3.62 -12.04 15.76
CA PRO A 219 4.27 -13.34 15.96
C PRO A 219 5.00 -13.45 17.32
N ASP A 220 4.30 -13.16 18.42
CA ASP A 220 4.86 -13.28 19.78
C ASP A 220 4.52 -14.62 20.43
N TYR A 221 5.48 -15.53 20.34
CA TYR A 221 5.38 -16.88 20.90
C TYR A 221 5.79 -16.94 22.37
N ALA A 222 6.46 -15.91 22.90
CA ALA A 222 7.02 -15.88 24.24
C ALA A 222 5.95 -15.60 25.29
N ASP A 223 4.93 -14.82 24.96
CA ASP A 223 3.78 -14.64 25.85
C ASP A 223 2.91 -15.92 25.90
N LYS A 224 3.09 -16.68 26.97
CA LYS A 224 2.30 -17.89 27.24
C LYS A 224 0.91 -17.59 27.78
N ASN A 225 0.67 -16.37 28.27
CA ASN A 225 -0.60 -15.94 28.84
C ASN A 225 -1.49 -15.17 27.85
N ASN A 226 -0.98 -14.87 26.65
CA ASN A 226 -1.73 -14.27 25.55
C ASN A 226 -3.06 -15.00 25.34
N VAL A 227 -4.18 -14.32 25.57
CA VAL A 227 -5.52 -14.91 25.44
C VAL A 227 -5.84 -15.36 24.02
N TYR A 228 -5.15 -14.79 23.01
CA TYR A 228 -5.29 -15.13 21.60
C TYR A 228 -4.25 -16.15 21.10
N ARG A 229 -3.52 -16.79 22.02
CA ARG A 229 -2.43 -17.71 21.68
C ARG A 229 -2.85 -18.85 20.75
N ASP A 230 -4.07 -19.36 20.91
CA ASP A 230 -4.60 -20.41 20.05
C ASP A 230 -4.71 -19.95 18.59
N ASN A 231 -5.15 -18.71 18.35
CA ASN A 231 -5.17 -18.12 17.01
C ASN A 231 -3.78 -17.91 16.44
N LEU A 232 -2.82 -17.42 17.25
CA LEU A 232 -1.43 -17.26 16.83
C LEU A 232 -0.84 -18.61 16.37
N LEU A 233 -0.93 -19.63 17.22
CA LEU A 233 -0.39 -20.96 16.91
C LEU A 233 -1.07 -21.57 15.69
N ARG A 234 -2.39 -21.43 15.58
CA ARG A 234 -3.16 -21.93 14.45
C ARG A 234 -2.83 -21.22 13.14
N LEU A 235 -2.69 -19.89 13.16
CA LEU A 235 -2.29 -19.12 11.97
C LEU A 235 -0.89 -19.55 11.51
N THR A 236 0.05 -19.66 12.45
CA THR A 236 1.42 -20.13 12.14
C THR A 236 1.42 -21.55 11.59
N GLU A 237 0.64 -22.47 12.18
CA GLU A 237 0.45 -23.83 11.66
C GLU A 237 -0.09 -23.84 10.23
N ASN A 238 -1.14 -23.04 9.96
CA ASN A 238 -1.75 -22.95 8.65
C ASN A 238 -0.77 -22.36 7.61
N ILE A 239 0.02 -21.35 7.98
CA ILE A 239 1.08 -20.78 7.14
C ILE A 239 2.12 -21.85 6.79
N LEU A 240 2.64 -22.56 7.79
CA LEU A 240 3.66 -23.58 7.58
C LEU A 240 3.12 -24.75 6.74
N THR A 241 1.87 -25.16 6.98
CA THR A 241 1.19 -26.21 6.21
C THR A 241 0.98 -25.79 4.75
N TYR A 242 0.49 -24.57 4.52
CA TYR A 242 0.31 -24.01 3.19
C TYR A 242 1.64 -23.88 2.44
N LEU A 243 2.70 -23.41 3.10
CA LEU A 243 4.03 -23.30 2.50
C LEU A 243 4.63 -24.68 2.18
N ALA A 244 4.33 -25.71 2.96
CA ALA A 244 4.82 -27.07 2.72
C ALA A 244 4.11 -27.79 1.55
N ASP A 245 2.86 -27.42 1.25
CA ASP A 245 2.03 -28.03 0.21
C ASP A 245 1.99 -27.17 -1.05
N ARG A 246 2.88 -27.49 -2.01
CA ARG A 246 2.97 -26.78 -3.29
C ARG A 246 1.70 -26.85 -4.13
N ASP A 247 0.92 -27.92 -4.00
CA ASP A 247 -0.32 -28.09 -4.77
C ASP A 247 -1.45 -27.21 -4.21
N ALA A 248 -1.35 -26.79 -2.94
CA ALA A 248 -2.28 -25.86 -2.30
C ALA A 248 -2.01 -24.38 -2.62
N TRP A 249 -0.87 -24.08 -3.28
CA TRP A 249 -0.43 -22.72 -3.52
C TRP A 249 -1.36 -21.91 -4.40
N ARG A 250 -1.71 -20.72 -3.93
CA ARG A 250 -2.50 -19.76 -4.69
C ARG A 250 -1.61 -18.84 -5.52
N PRO A 251 -2.07 -18.37 -6.69
CA PRO A 251 -1.40 -17.30 -7.40
C PRO A 251 -1.25 -16.07 -6.51
N VAL A 252 -0.08 -15.44 -6.52
CA VAL A 252 0.12 -14.15 -5.86
C VAL A 252 -0.54 -13.09 -6.72
N VAL A 253 -1.62 -12.51 -6.21
CA VAL A 253 -2.36 -11.42 -6.86
C VAL A 253 -2.12 -10.17 -6.04
N ILE A 254 -1.53 -9.14 -6.66
CA ILE A 254 -1.33 -7.85 -6.02
C ILE A 254 -2.57 -7.01 -6.35
N PRO A 255 -3.51 -6.79 -5.40
CA PRO A 255 -4.71 -6.02 -5.66
C PRO A 255 -4.28 -4.54 -5.73
N THR A 256 -4.11 -4.02 -6.94
CA THR A 256 -3.69 -2.62 -7.13
C THR A 256 -4.83 -1.69 -6.72
N GLN A 257 -4.71 -1.03 -5.58
CA GLN A 257 -5.50 0.18 -5.33
C GLN A 257 -4.84 1.43 -5.93
N PHE A 258 -3.53 1.44 -6.17
CA PHE A 258 -2.84 2.49 -6.94
C PHE A 258 -1.56 1.92 -7.59
N PRO A 259 -1.40 1.96 -8.91
CA PRO A 259 -0.14 1.56 -9.54
C PRO A 259 0.91 2.68 -9.43
N GLY A 260 2.12 2.33 -8.97
CA GLY A 260 3.28 3.20 -9.07
C GLY A 260 3.56 3.60 -10.52
N PHE A 261 3.77 4.90 -10.74
CA PHE A 261 4.22 5.46 -12.01
C PHE A 261 5.53 4.76 -12.41
N GLY A 262 5.47 3.89 -13.42
CA GLY A 262 6.63 3.16 -13.90
C GLY A 262 7.70 4.11 -14.43
N SER A 263 8.94 3.90 -14.02
CA SER A 263 10.10 4.56 -14.60
C SER A 263 10.24 4.20 -16.09
N ASP A 264 10.62 5.17 -16.91
CA ASP A 264 10.82 5.05 -18.36
C ASP A 264 11.98 4.11 -18.77
N GLU A 265 12.62 3.42 -17.84
CA GLU A 265 13.82 2.61 -18.08
C GLU A 265 13.56 1.22 -18.66
N ARG A 266 12.32 0.70 -18.63
CA ARG A 266 11.99 -0.58 -19.27
C ARG A 266 11.71 -0.40 -20.76
N ALA A 267 12.22 -1.32 -21.57
CA ALA A 267 12.18 -1.23 -23.03
C ALA A 267 10.74 -1.08 -23.58
N GLY A 268 9.76 -1.87 -23.09
CA GLY A 268 8.35 -1.84 -23.52
C GLY A 268 7.34 -1.31 -22.51
N ILE A 269 6.05 -1.50 -22.78
CA ILE A 269 4.92 -1.18 -21.90
C ILE A 269 4.67 -2.36 -20.95
N GLU A 270 4.55 -2.06 -19.66
CA GLU A 270 4.34 -3.08 -18.63
C GLU A 270 2.95 -3.72 -18.70
N ALA A 271 2.84 -5.02 -18.36
CA ALA A 271 1.58 -5.78 -18.25
C ALA A 271 0.49 -5.00 -17.49
N LYS A 272 0.85 -4.35 -16.38
CA LYS A 272 -0.07 -3.56 -15.56
C LYS A 272 -0.68 -2.35 -16.29
N ARG A 273 0.07 -1.74 -17.22
CA ARG A 273 -0.41 -0.59 -17.99
C ARG A 273 -1.39 -1.01 -19.08
N TRP A 274 -1.17 -2.16 -19.72
CA TRP A 274 -2.14 -2.76 -20.64
C TRP A 274 -3.45 -3.04 -19.93
N ARG A 275 -3.37 -3.73 -18.78
CA ARG A 275 -4.55 -4.07 -17.98
C ARG A 275 -5.31 -2.83 -17.51
N ALA A 276 -4.60 -1.81 -17.00
CA ALA A 276 -5.23 -0.59 -16.53
C ALA A 276 -5.99 0.16 -17.64
N LEU A 277 -5.43 0.25 -18.86
CA LEU A 277 -6.13 0.89 -19.97
C LEU A 277 -7.30 0.03 -20.48
N GLN A 278 -7.15 -1.30 -20.48
CA GLN A 278 -8.26 -2.20 -20.82
C GLN A 278 -9.42 -2.04 -19.83
N ASP A 279 -9.16 -2.10 -18.53
CA ASP A 279 -10.19 -1.96 -17.48
C ASP A 279 -10.91 -0.60 -17.58
N ALA A 280 -10.18 0.48 -17.84
CA ALA A 280 -10.77 1.80 -18.04
C ALA A 280 -11.65 1.87 -19.30
N LEU A 281 -11.24 1.24 -20.40
CA LEU A 281 -12.03 1.17 -21.63
C LEU A 281 -13.30 0.34 -21.44
N GLU A 282 -13.20 -0.82 -20.79
CA GLU A 282 -14.34 -1.69 -20.49
C GLU A 282 -15.36 -0.95 -19.60
N ASP A 283 -14.89 -0.24 -18.56
CA ASP A 283 -15.74 0.59 -17.70
C ASP A 283 -16.43 1.73 -18.45
N LEU A 284 -15.72 2.44 -19.33
CA LEU A 284 -16.31 3.51 -20.16
C LEU A 284 -17.36 2.97 -21.13
N ILE A 285 -17.11 1.81 -21.75
CA ILE A 285 -18.05 1.16 -22.66
C ILE A 285 -19.32 0.73 -21.90
N ASP A 286 -19.14 0.08 -20.75
CA ASP A 286 -20.26 -0.42 -19.94
C ASP A 286 -21.09 0.72 -19.33
N SER A 287 -20.43 1.82 -18.93
CA SER A 287 -21.07 2.96 -18.27
C SER A 287 -21.78 3.89 -19.25
N PHE A 288 -21.21 4.14 -20.43
CA PHE A 288 -21.68 5.19 -21.35
C PHE A 288 -22.27 4.66 -22.67
N GLY A 289 -22.02 3.41 -23.05
CA GLY A 289 -22.66 2.78 -24.20
C GLY A 289 -22.58 3.61 -25.49
N GLU A 290 -23.73 4.09 -25.98
CA GLU A 290 -23.83 4.88 -27.21
C GLU A 290 -23.11 6.25 -27.12
N ASP A 291 -22.93 6.78 -25.90
CA ASP A 291 -22.21 8.04 -25.67
C ASP A 291 -20.68 7.87 -25.75
N TYR A 292 -20.18 6.62 -25.80
CA TYR A 292 -18.76 6.29 -26.03
C TYR A 292 -18.59 5.38 -27.26
N PRO A 293 -18.91 5.87 -28.48
CA PRO A 293 -19.11 5.02 -29.66
C PRO A 293 -17.84 4.33 -30.17
N HIS A 294 -16.66 4.85 -29.82
CA HIS A 294 -15.35 4.34 -30.29
C HIS A 294 -14.70 3.32 -29.34
N GLY A 295 -15.32 3.01 -28.19
CA GLY A 295 -14.69 2.17 -27.18
C GLY A 295 -14.30 0.76 -27.67
N ALA A 296 -15.15 0.12 -28.48
CA ALA A 296 -14.85 -1.20 -29.05
C ALA A 296 -13.65 -1.16 -30.01
N ASP A 297 -13.50 -0.07 -30.78
CA ASP A 297 -12.35 0.13 -31.67
C ASP A 297 -11.07 0.31 -30.87
N TYR A 298 -11.12 1.06 -29.76
CA TYR A 298 -9.97 1.24 -28.87
C TYR A 298 -9.52 -0.04 -28.18
N LEU A 299 -10.45 -0.89 -27.74
CA LEU A 299 -10.10 -2.21 -27.19
C LEU A 299 -9.43 -3.09 -28.24
N ALA A 300 -9.92 -3.06 -29.49
CA ALA A 300 -9.32 -3.81 -30.58
C ALA A 300 -7.90 -3.29 -30.92
N GLU A 301 -7.70 -1.97 -30.91
CA GLU A 301 -6.39 -1.36 -31.11
C GLU A 301 -5.41 -1.68 -29.97
N LEU A 302 -5.88 -1.62 -28.73
CA LEU A 302 -5.09 -1.98 -27.54
C LEU A 302 -4.59 -3.43 -27.63
N ALA A 303 -5.48 -4.37 -27.96
CA ALA A 303 -5.14 -5.79 -28.14
C ALA A 303 -4.23 -6.04 -29.36
N ALA A 304 -4.26 -5.17 -30.38
CA ALA A 304 -3.34 -5.24 -31.50
C ALA A 304 -1.93 -4.80 -31.09
N LEU A 305 -1.82 -3.68 -30.35
CA LEU A 305 -0.56 -3.16 -29.83
C LEU A 305 0.11 -4.14 -28.84
N GLU A 306 -0.66 -4.77 -27.97
CA GLU A 306 -0.13 -5.77 -27.03
C GLU A 306 0.44 -7.00 -27.76
N ARG A 307 -0.24 -7.47 -28.81
CA ARG A 307 0.25 -8.57 -29.66
C ARG A 307 1.51 -8.19 -30.43
N GLU A 308 1.59 -6.96 -30.92
CA GLU A 308 2.78 -6.43 -31.60
C GLU A 308 3.99 -6.43 -30.65
N GLN A 309 3.81 -5.95 -29.42
CA GLN A 309 4.87 -5.98 -28.42
C GLN A 309 5.28 -7.42 -28.07
N THR A 310 4.31 -8.32 -27.91
CA THR A 310 4.56 -9.73 -27.57
C THR A 310 5.31 -10.48 -28.68
N ALA A 311 5.22 -10.02 -29.93
CA ALA A 311 5.95 -10.58 -31.07
C ALA A 311 7.42 -10.14 -31.13
N LEU A 312 7.83 -9.11 -30.38
CA LEU A 312 9.22 -8.68 -30.30
C LEU A 312 10.08 -9.69 -29.51
N PRO A 313 11.33 -9.96 -29.93
CA PRO A 313 12.26 -10.78 -29.15
C PRO A 313 12.50 -10.23 -27.75
N ALA A 314 12.78 -11.11 -26.78
CA ALA A 314 13.08 -10.71 -25.40
C ALA A 314 14.33 -9.80 -25.29
N GLU A 315 15.25 -9.94 -26.25
CA GLU A 315 16.48 -9.15 -26.38
C GLU A 315 16.34 -7.93 -27.30
N ALA A 316 15.11 -7.52 -27.66
CA ALA A 316 14.89 -6.37 -28.51
C ALA A 316 15.42 -5.08 -27.86
N GLU A 317 16.14 -4.27 -28.65
CA GLU A 317 16.65 -2.98 -28.22
C GLU A 317 15.50 -2.03 -27.84
N PRO A 318 15.67 -1.13 -26.85
CA PRO A 318 14.61 -0.19 -26.43
C PRO A 318 13.99 0.64 -27.57
N ALA A 319 14.76 0.92 -28.62
CA ALA A 319 14.28 1.64 -29.80
C ALA A 319 13.16 0.89 -30.55
N ALA A 320 13.12 -0.44 -30.48
CA ALA A 320 12.10 -1.27 -31.14
C ALA A 320 10.69 -1.08 -30.53
N PHE A 321 10.62 -0.64 -29.28
CA PHE A 321 9.36 -0.42 -28.57
C PHE A 321 8.85 1.02 -28.65
N LYS A 322 9.67 1.94 -29.19
CA LYS A 322 9.35 3.37 -29.21
C LYS A 322 8.02 3.64 -29.92
N GLU A 323 7.83 3.05 -31.09
CA GLU A 323 6.61 3.23 -31.88
C GLU A 323 5.37 2.68 -31.15
N ILE A 324 5.49 1.53 -30.50
CA ILE A 324 4.42 0.93 -29.69
C ILE A 324 4.08 1.82 -28.50
N LYS A 325 5.09 2.37 -27.81
CA LYS A 325 4.90 3.32 -26.70
C LYS A 325 4.19 4.59 -27.14
N ASP A 326 4.62 5.19 -28.25
CA ASP A 326 4.02 6.41 -28.80
C ASP A 326 2.56 6.17 -29.19
N ARG A 327 2.26 5.03 -29.84
CA ARG A 327 0.89 4.63 -30.21
C ARG A 327 0.02 4.32 -29.00
N PHE A 328 0.54 3.63 -27.99
CA PHE A 328 -0.16 3.40 -26.73
C PHE A 328 -0.51 4.70 -26.01
N GLN A 329 0.44 5.64 -25.90
CA GLN A 329 0.18 6.94 -25.29
C GLN A 329 -0.85 7.75 -26.08
N THR A 330 -0.80 7.67 -27.40
CA THR A 330 -1.78 8.31 -28.29
C THR A 330 -3.17 7.71 -28.08
N LEU A 331 -3.27 6.37 -28.10
CA LEU A 331 -4.51 5.65 -27.82
C LEU A 331 -5.07 6.01 -26.44
N GLN A 332 -4.24 5.98 -25.40
CA GLN A 332 -4.62 6.34 -24.03
C GLN A 332 -5.18 7.77 -23.97
N ARG A 333 -4.49 8.73 -24.60
CA ARG A 333 -4.93 10.14 -24.64
C ARG A 333 -6.23 10.28 -25.41
N GLN A 334 -6.38 9.63 -26.55
CA GLN A 334 -7.62 9.72 -27.32
C GLN A 334 -8.79 9.13 -26.52
N ALA A 335 -8.63 7.88 -26.06
CA ALA A 335 -9.67 7.14 -25.38
C ALA A 335 -10.13 7.76 -24.06
N LEU A 336 -9.18 8.17 -23.20
CA LEU A 336 -9.49 8.57 -21.83
C LEU A 336 -9.65 10.08 -21.63
N LEU A 337 -9.12 10.90 -22.55
CA LEU A 337 -9.18 12.36 -22.44
C LEU A 337 -10.07 12.99 -23.52
N LEU A 338 -9.89 12.63 -24.79
CA LEU A 338 -10.54 13.33 -25.90
C LEU A 338 -11.95 12.81 -26.20
N ASP A 339 -12.16 11.51 -26.05
CA ASP A 339 -13.44 10.86 -26.36
C ASP A 339 -14.20 10.48 -25.09
N ASN A 340 -13.67 10.78 -23.91
CA ASN A 340 -14.30 10.44 -22.63
C ASN A 340 -15.57 11.30 -22.41
N PRO A 341 -16.77 10.69 -22.26
CA PRO A 341 -18.02 11.43 -22.14
C PRO A 341 -18.12 12.32 -20.89
N LEU A 342 -17.32 12.05 -19.86
CA LEU A 342 -17.26 12.86 -18.64
C LEU A 342 -16.40 14.12 -18.79
N ILE A 343 -15.66 14.24 -19.90
CA ILE A 343 -14.79 15.37 -20.18
C ILE A 343 -15.46 16.20 -21.28
N ASP A 344 -16.52 16.90 -20.88
CA ASP A 344 -17.36 17.76 -21.72
C ASP A 344 -16.95 19.24 -21.66
N PHE A 345 -15.79 19.53 -21.07
CA PHE A 345 -15.20 20.85 -20.93
C PHE A 345 -13.89 20.97 -21.73
N ASP A 346 -13.52 22.19 -22.12
CA ASP A 346 -12.32 22.45 -22.92
C ASP A 346 -11.08 22.81 -22.10
N ASP A 347 -11.28 23.35 -20.90
CA ASP A 347 -10.24 23.95 -20.08
C ASP A 347 -10.30 23.45 -18.63
N LEU A 348 -9.12 23.26 -18.03
CA LEU A 348 -8.96 23.05 -16.59
C LEU A 348 -8.63 24.36 -15.90
N LEU A 349 -9.27 24.63 -14.78
CA LEU A 349 -8.88 25.72 -13.90
C LEU A 349 -7.71 25.28 -13.01
N VAL A 350 -6.61 26.02 -13.05
CA VAL A 350 -5.38 25.68 -12.31
C VAL A 350 -4.83 26.90 -11.57
N ILE A 351 -4.15 26.66 -10.45
CA ILE A 351 -3.34 27.69 -9.80
C ILE A 351 -1.88 27.45 -10.19
N ARG A 352 -1.27 28.45 -10.83
CA ARG A 352 0.19 28.48 -11.03
C ARG A 352 0.83 29.24 -9.87
N ARG A 353 1.84 28.65 -9.24
CA ARG A 353 2.65 29.27 -8.16
C ARG A 353 4.12 28.93 -8.33
N ARG A 354 4.96 29.59 -7.54
CA ARG A 354 6.34 29.17 -7.35
C ARG A 354 6.44 27.76 -6.76
N ALA A 355 7.35 26.96 -7.31
CA ALA A 355 7.56 25.59 -6.85
C ALA A 355 8.11 25.48 -5.41
N ASP A 356 8.79 26.51 -4.92
CA ASP A 356 9.34 26.58 -3.57
C ASP A 356 8.41 27.24 -2.54
N ALA A 357 7.24 27.72 -2.99
CA ALA A 357 6.21 28.34 -2.15
C ALA A 357 4.83 27.85 -2.61
N LEU A 358 4.45 26.64 -2.19
CA LEU A 358 3.19 26.01 -2.60
C LEU A 358 1.97 26.52 -1.82
N GLY A 359 2.17 27.13 -0.66
CA GLY A 359 1.08 27.66 0.18
C GLY A 359 0.16 26.56 0.69
N LEU A 360 0.74 25.47 1.19
CA LEU A 360 0.02 24.35 1.80
C LEU A 360 0.31 24.37 3.31
N PRO A 361 -0.71 24.40 4.18
CA PRO A 361 -0.50 24.31 5.61
C PRO A 361 0.00 22.91 6.00
N THR A 362 0.61 22.81 7.18
CA THR A 362 0.90 21.50 7.75
C THR A 362 -0.41 20.85 8.19
N ASN A 363 -0.50 19.52 8.21
CA ASN A 363 -1.75 18.78 8.47
C ASN A 363 -2.47 19.08 9.80
N TYR A 364 -1.81 19.74 10.76
CA TYR A 364 -2.37 20.16 12.04
C TYR A 364 -2.56 21.69 12.17
N HIS A 365 -2.37 22.43 11.07
CA HIS A 365 -2.51 23.89 10.96
C HIS A 365 -3.57 24.25 9.91
N GLY A 366 -4.05 25.50 9.96
CA GLY A 366 -4.98 26.05 8.96
C GLY A 366 -4.32 27.09 8.06
N ASN A 367 -5.09 27.72 7.18
CA ASN A 367 -4.58 28.76 6.29
C ASN A 367 -4.01 29.97 7.04
N THR A 368 -4.50 30.23 8.25
CA THR A 368 -3.98 31.30 9.11
C THR A 368 -2.51 31.12 9.52
N ASP A 369 -1.94 29.93 9.29
CA ASP A 369 -0.55 29.61 9.62
C ASP A 369 0.41 29.73 8.42
N ILE A 370 -0.11 30.02 7.22
CA ILE A 370 0.72 30.28 6.04
C ILE A 370 0.81 31.79 5.77
N ALA A 371 1.85 32.20 5.04
CA ALA A 371 2.05 33.60 4.71
C ALA A 371 0.87 34.13 3.86
N PRO A 372 0.45 35.40 4.01
CA PRO A 372 -0.63 35.95 3.19
C PRO A 372 -0.18 36.30 1.75
N THR A 373 1.13 36.47 1.52
CA THR A 373 1.71 36.88 0.23
C THR A 373 3.02 36.13 -0.09
N GLY A 374 3.54 36.28 -1.31
CA GLY A 374 4.87 35.82 -1.70
C GLY A 374 4.91 34.53 -2.54
N TYR A 375 3.81 34.21 -3.21
CA TYR A 375 3.60 32.97 -3.97
C TYR A 375 3.80 33.12 -5.49
N GLU A 376 3.78 34.37 -6.00
CA GLU A 376 3.69 34.71 -7.43
C GLU A 376 2.55 33.97 -8.13
N ASN A 377 1.39 33.93 -7.48
CA ASN A 377 0.28 33.06 -7.85
C ASN A 377 -0.68 33.68 -8.87
N THR A 378 -1.16 32.84 -9.78
CA THR A 378 -2.23 33.20 -10.74
C THR A 378 -3.21 32.06 -10.89
N LEU A 379 -4.49 32.41 -11.05
CA LEU A 379 -5.52 31.49 -11.49
C LEU A 379 -5.49 31.48 -13.01
N GLU A 380 -5.32 30.30 -13.60
CA GLU A 380 -5.15 30.13 -15.04
C GLU A 380 -6.13 29.09 -15.60
N SER A 381 -6.54 29.30 -16.84
CA SER A 381 -7.21 28.30 -17.67
C SER A 381 -6.15 27.53 -18.47
N LEU A 382 -6.20 26.20 -18.41
CA LEU A 382 -5.32 25.27 -19.10
C LEU A 382 -6.12 24.43 -20.11
N PRO A 383 -5.91 24.61 -21.42
CA PRO A 383 -6.58 23.80 -22.43
C PRO A 383 -6.19 22.32 -22.36
N ILE A 384 -7.18 21.44 -22.18
CA ILE A 384 -6.93 19.99 -22.00
C ILE A 384 -6.39 19.34 -23.28
N LYS A 385 -6.79 19.88 -24.44
CA LYS A 385 -6.37 19.41 -25.76
C LYS A 385 -4.94 19.85 -26.12
N GLY A 386 -4.29 20.60 -25.23
CA GLY A 386 -2.96 21.18 -25.44
C GLY A 386 -3.05 22.63 -25.92
N GLY A 387 -2.07 23.43 -25.54
CA GLY A 387 -2.07 24.87 -25.80
C GLY A 387 -1.26 25.63 -24.75
N SER A 388 -1.33 26.95 -24.79
CA SER A 388 -0.76 27.82 -23.76
C SER A 388 -1.81 28.14 -22.71
N THR A 389 -1.39 28.19 -21.43
CA THR A 389 -2.26 28.63 -20.34
C THR A 389 -2.62 30.11 -20.49
N GLN A 390 -3.81 30.48 -20.01
CA GLN A 390 -4.28 31.85 -19.98
C GLN A 390 -4.56 32.30 -18.55
N VAL A 391 -4.07 33.49 -18.17
CA VAL A 391 -4.34 34.05 -16.85
C VAL A 391 -5.79 34.51 -16.79
N VAL A 392 -6.55 33.94 -15.87
CA VAL A 392 -7.95 34.26 -15.59
C VAL A 392 -8.05 35.32 -14.50
N PHE A 393 -7.25 35.19 -13.45
CA PHE A 393 -7.19 36.13 -12.35
C PHE A 393 -5.78 36.23 -11.78
N ARG A 394 -5.36 37.45 -11.45
CA ARG A 394 -4.13 37.74 -10.71
C ARG A 394 -4.48 38.63 -9.52
N PRO A 395 -4.18 38.20 -8.29
CA PRO A 395 -4.39 39.00 -7.09
C PRO A 395 -3.45 40.22 -7.07
N GLU A 396 -3.91 41.32 -6.50
CA GLU A 396 -3.05 42.46 -6.20
C GLU A 396 -2.06 42.11 -5.07
N GLU A 397 -0.92 42.79 -5.03
CA GLU A 397 0.12 42.63 -3.98
C GLU A 397 0.62 41.19 -3.73
N ASP A 398 0.41 40.31 -4.70
CA ASP A 398 0.75 38.88 -4.60
C ASP A 398 0.05 38.18 -3.41
N LEU A 399 -1.19 38.59 -3.11
CA LEU A 399 -2.04 37.91 -2.13
C LEU A 399 -2.29 36.46 -2.54
N PHE A 400 -2.32 35.58 -1.55
CA PHE A 400 -2.64 34.18 -1.76
C PHE A 400 -4.02 33.98 -2.41
N ILE A 401 -4.14 32.99 -3.31
CA ILE A 401 -5.41 32.48 -3.86
C ILE A 401 -5.43 30.96 -3.80
N GLY A 402 -6.23 30.35 -2.94
CA GLY A 402 -6.24 28.89 -2.77
C GLY A 402 -7.63 28.35 -2.53
N ASP A 403 -7.69 27.04 -2.24
CA ASP A 403 -8.92 26.31 -1.93
C ASP A 403 -10.04 26.63 -2.93
N VAL A 404 -9.73 26.41 -4.21
CA VAL A 404 -10.63 26.75 -5.31
C VAL A 404 -11.75 25.74 -5.39
N ASP A 405 -12.99 26.21 -5.26
CA ASP A 405 -14.19 25.39 -5.42
C ASP A 405 -15.06 25.98 -6.54
N LEU A 406 -15.16 25.26 -7.66
CA LEU A 406 -15.96 25.68 -8.81
C LEU A 406 -17.44 25.45 -8.54
N TYR A 407 -18.27 26.45 -8.84
CA TYR A 407 -19.72 26.26 -8.85
C TYR A 407 -20.11 25.28 -9.98
N TYR A 408 -21.26 24.62 -9.83
CA TYR A 408 -21.66 23.49 -10.67
C TYR A 408 -21.70 23.76 -12.18
N ASP A 409 -21.91 25.01 -12.60
CA ASP A 409 -21.94 25.41 -14.02
C ASP A 409 -20.60 25.96 -14.54
N GLY A 410 -19.56 26.01 -13.68
CA GLY A 410 -18.24 26.51 -14.01
C GLY A 410 -18.12 28.03 -14.21
N ARG A 411 -19.19 28.81 -13.95
CA ARG A 411 -19.19 30.28 -14.16
C ARG A 411 -18.72 31.09 -12.97
N LYS A 412 -18.61 30.45 -11.81
CA LYS A 412 -18.11 31.05 -10.58
C LYS A 412 -17.21 30.11 -9.81
N ALA A 413 -16.34 30.65 -8.97
CA ALA A 413 -15.55 29.87 -8.03
C ALA A 413 -15.44 30.58 -6.68
N LEU A 414 -15.44 29.81 -5.59
CA LEU A 414 -14.98 30.27 -4.29
C LEU A 414 -13.46 30.16 -4.23
N LEU A 415 -12.84 31.14 -3.57
CA LEU A 415 -11.41 31.19 -3.30
C LEU A 415 -11.19 31.60 -1.84
N SER A 416 -10.19 31.02 -1.19
CA SER A 416 -9.60 31.57 0.02
C SER A 416 -8.61 32.68 -0.35
N MET A 417 -8.81 33.88 0.20
CA MET A 417 -7.89 35.00 0.02
C MET A 417 -7.71 35.79 1.33
N PRO A 418 -6.48 36.13 1.74
CA PRO A 418 -6.25 37.08 2.81
C PRO A 418 -6.49 38.51 2.33
N ASP A 419 -6.87 39.40 3.25
CA ASP A 419 -6.81 40.84 3.04
C ASP A 419 -5.39 41.38 3.31
N THR A 420 -5.19 42.68 3.09
CA THR A 420 -3.90 43.35 3.30
C THR A 420 -3.43 43.34 4.76
N GLU A 421 -4.34 43.06 5.71
CA GLU A 421 -4.02 42.91 7.14
C GLU A 421 -3.69 41.45 7.50
N GLY A 422 -3.79 40.53 6.53
CA GLY A 422 -3.49 39.11 6.68
C GLY A 422 -4.67 38.29 7.24
N ARG A 423 -5.87 38.88 7.33
CA ARG A 423 -7.07 38.15 7.75
C ARG A 423 -7.65 37.41 6.56
N TRP A 424 -7.94 36.13 6.75
CA TRP A 424 -8.44 35.27 5.69
C TRP A 424 -9.95 35.42 5.53
N ASP A 425 -10.38 35.53 4.28
CA ASP A 425 -11.79 35.52 3.94
C ASP A 425 -12.07 34.68 2.69
N ILE A 426 -13.36 34.42 2.48
CA ILE A 426 -13.87 33.72 1.30
C ILE A 426 -14.34 34.76 0.30
N VAL A 427 -13.88 34.61 -0.93
CA VAL A 427 -14.30 35.46 -2.05
C VAL A 427 -14.90 34.62 -3.16
N GLU A 428 -15.95 35.12 -3.78
CA GLU A 428 -16.55 34.53 -4.98
C GLU A 428 -16.02 35.29 -6.20
N TYR A 429 -15.41 34.57 -7.14
CA TYR A 429 -14.99 35.10 -8.43
C TYR A 429 -16.00 34.70 -9.50
N ASP A 430 -16.55 35.70 -10.20
CA ASP A 430 -17.43 35.53 -11.36
C ASP A 430 -16.59 35.64 -12.64
N PHE A 431 -16.51 34.55 -13.40
CA PHE A 431 -15.67 34.47 -14.61
C PHE A 431 -16.23 35.30 -15.76
N ASP A 432 -17.56 35.45 -15.86
CA ASP A 432 -18.21 36.22 -16.93
C ASP A 432 -18.04 37.74 -16.71
N ALA A 433 -18.15 38.17 -15.44
CA ALA A 433 -17.97 39.57 -15.06
C ALA A 433 -16.51 39.96 -14.80
N ALA A 434 -15.61 38.97 -14.69
CA ALA A 434 -14.25 39.14 -14.19
C ALA A 434 -14.21 39.94 -12.87
N ALA A 435 -15.11 39.60 -11.96
CA ALA A 435 -15.36 40.36 -10.74
C ALA A 435 -15.23 39.48 -9.50
N LEU A 436 -14.62 40.05 -8.46
CA LEU A 436 -14.41 39.40 -7.16
C LEU A 436 -15.35 40.01 -6.12
N THR A 437 -16.07 39.18 -5.37
CA THR A 437 -16.97 39.61 -4.29
C THR A 437 -16.58 38.92 -2.98
N ALA A 438 -16.21 39.71 -1.97
CA ALA A 438 -16.01 39.16 -0.62
C ALA A 438 -17.34 38.73 0.00
N LEU A 439 -17.40 37.52 0.55
CA LEU A 439 -18.60 36.98 1.16
C LEU A 439 -18.69 37.27 2.66
N SER A 440 -17.54 37.34 3.35
CA SER A 440 -17.41 37.60 4.79
C SER A 440 -18.49 36.94 5.66
N PRO A 441 -18.63 35.60 5.67
CA PRO A 441 -19.75 34.92 6.34
C PRO A 441 -19.83 35.20 7.84
N ILE A 442 -18.68 35.40 8.49
CA ILE A 442 -18.55 35.87 9.87
C ILE A 442 -17.70 37.15 9.86
N PRO A 443 -18.33 38.34 9.85
CA PRO A 443 -17.63 39.62 9.66
C PRO A 443 -17.08 40.17 10.98
N ASP A 444 -16.26 39.38 11.67
CA ASP A 444 -15.52 39.81 12.85
C ASP A 444 -14.05 40.10 12.48
N ALA A 445 -13.41 41.04 13.17
CA ALA A 445 -12.03 41.44 12.89
C ALA A 445 -11.03 40.36 13.34
N ASP A 446 -11.35 39.61 14.38
CA ASP A 446 -10.48 38.58 14.95
C ASP A 446 -10.77 37.18 14.36
N VAL A 447 -11.64 37.09 13.36
CA VAL A 447 -12.08 35.84 12.74
C VAL A 447 -11.61 35.76 11.30
N SER A 448 -11.04 34.62 10.95
CA SER A 448 -10.68 34.23 9.61
C SER A 448 -11.65 33.16 9.10
N ASN A 449 -12.09 33.28 7.84
CA ASN A 449 -12.94 32.31 7.15
C ASN A 449 -12.23 31.86 5.86
N TYR A 450 -12.19 30.56 5.57
CA TYR A 450 -11.48 30.01 4.41
C TYR A 450 -11.97 28.59 4.08
N ASP A 451 -11.45 28.03 2.99
CA ASP A 451 -11.71 26.66 2.53
C ASP A 451 -13.21 26.35 2.46
N ALA A 452 -13.86 26.99 1.50
CA ALA A 452 -15.30 26.95 1.32
C ALA A 452 -15.71 26.10 0.12
N CYS A 453 -16.88 25.46 0.23
CA CYS A 453 -17.47 24.64 -0.81
C CYS A 453 -18.95 24.97 -0.98
N TYR A 454 -19.44 24.93 -2.21
CA TYR A 454 -20.86 25.09 -2.50
C TYR A 454 -21.67 23.86 -2.06
N LEU A 455 -22.85 24.11 -1.50
CA LEU A 455 -23.87 23.11 -1.25
C LEU A 455 -24.88 23.09 -2.41
N PRO A 456 -25.61 21.97 -2.61
CA PRO A 456 -26.60 21.85 -3.69
C PRO A 456 -27.77 22.84 -3.66
N ASP A 457 -27.91 23.61 -2.57
CA ASP A 457 -28.93 24.65 -2.40
C ASP A 457 -28.33 26.07 -2.36
N ASP A 458 -27.18 26.26 -3.01
CA ASP A 458 -26.44 27.52 -3.20
C ASP A 458 -25.86 28.14 -1.93
N ARG A 459 -26.04 27.50 -0.78
CA ARG A 459 -25.33 27.87 0.44
C ARG A 459 -23.87 27.43 0.35
N ILE A 460 -23.04 27.95 1.24
CA ILE A 460 -21.65 27.50 1.38
C ILE A 460 -21.44 26.84 2.74
N ILE A 461 -20.57 25.84 2.77
CA ILE A 461 -19.92 25.34 3.98
C ILE A 461 -18.46 25.79 3.96
N PHE A 462 -17.90 26.14 5.11
CA PHE A 462 -16.56 26.71 5.19
C PHE A 462 -15.90 26.44 6.53
N THR A 463 -14.59 26.66 6.60
CA THR A 463 -13.80 26.60 7.84
C THR A 463 -13.62 28.00 8.44
N SER A 464 -13.55 28.09 9.77
CA SER A 464 -13.45 29.38 10.47
C SER A 464 -12.71 29.27 11.79
N THR A 465 -11.99 30.33 12.16
CA THR A 465 -11.36 30.48 13.48
C THR A 465 -12.31 30.95 14.56
N ALA A 466 -13.56 31.31 14.23
CA ALA A 466 -14.57 31.79 15.19
C ALA A 466 -14.77 30.92 16.44
N PRO A 467 -14.60 29.58 16.40
CA PRO A 467 -14.71 28.76 17.61
C PRO A 467 -13.56 28.95 18.62
N TYR A 468 -12.42 29.53 18.20
CA TYR A 468 -11.18 29.63 18.99
C TYR A 468 -10.73 28.28 19.59
N ILE A 469 -10.75 27.22 18.79
CA ILE A 469 -10.38 25.86 19.19
C ILE A 469 -9.00 25.51 18.65
N GLY A 470 -8.10 25.05 19.52
CA GLY A 470 -6.85 24.40 19.12
C GLY A 470 -6.95 22.88 19.22
N VAL A 471 -6.27 22.17 18.33
CA VAL A 471 -6.19 20.70 18.36
C VAL A 471 -4.86 20.28 19.03
N PRO A 472 -4.86 19.37 20.02
CA PRO A 472 -3.64 18.94 20.70
C PRO A 472 -2.84 17.93 19.86
N CYS A 473 -2.34 18.35 18.70
CA CYS A 473 -1.59 17.50 17.77
C CYS A 473 -0.07 17.67 17.86
N VAL A 474 0.44 18.59 18.67
CA VAL A 474 1.88 18.84 18.85
C VAL A 474 2.17 18.81 20.35
N GLY A 475 2.90 17.80 20.79
CA GLY A 475 3.29 17.55 22.18
C GLY A 475 4.80 17.53 22.35
#